data_AF-A0AAN8FC26-F1
#
_entry.id   AF-A0AAN8FC26-F1
#
_cell.length_a   1.000
_cell.length_b   1.000
_cell.length_c   1.000
_cell.angle_alpha   90.00
_cell.angle_beta   90.00
_cell.angle_gamma   90.00
#
_symmetry.space_group_name_H-M   'P 1'
#
loop_
_entity.id
_entity.type
_entity.pdbx_description
1 polymer ?
#
loop_
_entity_poly.entity_id
_entity_poly.type
_entity_poly.pdbx_seq_one_letter_code
_entity_poly.pdbx_strand_id
1 'polypeptide(L)'
;NINFLNSILSRASQYGLTIGIYTNYYDWNQITGGATINNAMLWYWNVYGGGPSNETPANFNDFRAFGGWSAPSVKQFAQVESVCGITVNRDVYAASSAMNAMAATTNSQKSEQFTVGGLGLGRAALFTGKPEIKV
;
A
#
# COMPACT_ATOMS: atom_id res chain seq x y z
N ASN A 1 1.59 11.03 18.36
CA ASN A 1 0.38 10.71 17.56
C ASN A 1 -0.17 9.30 17.73
N ILE A 2 0.47 8.42 18.50
CA ILE A 2 0.08 7.00 18.61
C ILE A 2 -1.35 6.79 19.10
N ASN A 3 -1.78 7.48 20.16
CA ASN A 3 -3.14 7.33 20.71
C ASN A 3 -4.23 7.69 19.68
N PHE A 4 -3.98 8.71 18.85
CA PHE A 4 -4.89 9.10 17.78
C PHE A 4 -4.97 8.03 16.69
N LEU A 5 -3.83 7.49 16.25
CA LEU A 5 -3.82 6.40 15.28
C LEU A 5 -4.53 5.15 15.83
N ASN A 6 -4.26 4.77 17.07
CA ASN A 6 -4.91 3.62 17.71
C ASN A 6 -6.44 3.80 17.85
N SER A 7 -6.96 5.03 18.00
CA SER A 7 -8.40 5.25 18.03
C SER A 7 -9.05 4.98 16.67
N ILE A 8 -8.40 5.35 15.57
CA ILE A 8 -8.83 5.02 14.20
C ILE A 8 -8.79 3.51 13.98
N LEU A 9 -7.67 2.85 14.35
CA LEU A 9 -7.52 1.39 14.20
C LEU A 9 -8.60 0.62 14.95
N SER A 10 -8.85 1.02 16.20
CA SER A 10 -9.90 0.44 17.04
C SER A 10 -11.28 0.62 16.41
N ARG A 11 -11.61 1.82 15.93
CA ARG A 11 -12.93 2.10 15.36
C ARG A 11 -13.17 1.34 14.06
N ALA A 12 -12.20 1.32 13.15
CA ALA A 12 -12.32 0.58 11.90
C ALA A 12 -12.39 -0.95 12.14
N SER A 13 -11.65 -1.46 13.14
CA SER A 13 -11.73 -2.87 13.54
C SER A 13 -13.11 -3.27 14.07
N GLN A 14 -13.82 -2.38 14.79
CA GLN A 14 -15.21 -2.64 15.22
C GLN A 14 -16.17 -2.84 14.05
N TYR A 15 -15.87 -2.26 12.90
CA TYR A 15 -16.65 -2.43 11.66
C TYR A 15 -16.16 -3.59 10.78
N GLY A 16 -15.20 -4.39 11.26
CA GLY A 16 -14.64 -5.49 10.48
C GLY A 16 -13.80 -5.05 9.27
N LEU A 17 -13.33 -3.79 9.25
CA LEU A 17 -12.51 -3.28 8.16
C LEU A 17 -11.06 -3.76 8.32
N THR A 18 -10.48 -4.26 7.23
CA THR A 18 -9.03 -4.48 7.13
C THR A 18 -8.35 -3.14 6.87
N ILE A 19 -7.27 -2.85 7.60
CA ILE A 19 -6.62 -1.54 7.57
C ILE A 19 -5.23 -1.65 6.96
N GLY A 20 -4.91 -0.69 6.10
CA GLY A 20 -3.55 -0.42 5.63
C GLY A 20 -3.10 0.98 6.02
N ILE A 21 -1.80 1.16 6.22
CA ILE A 21 -1.17 2.45 6.52
C ILE A 21 -0.35 2.89 5.29
N TYR A 22 -0.61 4.10 4.81
CA TYR A 22 0.23 4.77 3.83
C TYR A 22 1.29 5.62 4.54
N THR A 23 2.57 5.28 4.38
CA THR A 23 3.69 5.97 5.06
C THR A 23 5.04 5.60 4.43
N ASN A 24 6.13 6.23 4.82
CA ASN A 24 7.47 5.67 4.64
C ASN A 24 8.18 5.54 6.00
N TYR A 25 9.42 5.07 6.00
CA TYR A 25 10.25 4.94 7.21
C TYR A 25 10.39 6.27 7.98
N TYR A 26 10.66 7.35 7.25
CA TYR A 26 10.92 8.67 7.81
C TYR A 26 9.66 9.25 8.47
N ASP A 27 8.55 9.28 7.73
CA ASP A 27 7.25 9.78 8.20
C ASP A 27 6.76 8.97 9.40
N TRP A 28 6.90 7.64 9.34
CA TRP A 28 6.52 6.77 10.45
C TRP A 28 7.32 7.08 11.70
N ASN A 29 8.64 7.24 11.57
CA ASN A 29 9.51 7.62 12.69
C ASN A 29 9.12 8.99 13.25
N GLN A 30 8.93 9.99 12.39
CA GLN A 30 8.56 11.34 12.81
C GLN A 30 7.20 11.40 13.53
N ILE A 31 6.21 10.61 13.09
CA ILE A 31 4.84 10.64 13.63
C ILE A 31 4.70 9.78 14.88
N THR A 32 5.40 8.64 14.94
CA THR A 32 5.20 7.60 15.97
C THR A 32 6.40 7.39 16.87
N GLY A 33 7.55 8.02 16.60
CA GLY A 33 8.80 7.73 17.30
C GLY A 33 9.38 6.35 16.98
N GLY A 34 8.99 5.75 15.85
CA GLY A 34 9.45 4.42 15.45
C GLY A 34 8.73 3.26 16.16
N ALA A 35 7.52 3.50 16.66
CA ALA A 35 6.68 2.49 17.31
C ALA A 35 6.39 1.29 16.40
N THR A 36 6.04 0.16 16.99
CA THR A 36 5.73 -1.08 16.26
C THR A 36 4.23 -1.24 16.08
N ILE A 37 3.77 -1.51 14.86
CA ILE A 37 2.38 -1.87 14.59
C ILE A 37 2.26 -3.35 14.23
N ASN A 38 1.16 -3.96 14.63
CA ASN A 38 0.77 -5.31 14.24
C ASN A 38 -0.55 -5.29 13.47
N ASN A 39 -0.81 -6.34 12.70
CA ASN A 39 -2.10 -6.60 12.04
C ASN A 39 -2.61 -5.48 11.12
N ALA A 40 -1.70 -4.73 10.49
CA ALA A 40 -2.03 -3.72 9.50
C ALA A 40 -1.18 -3.91 8.24
N MET A 41 -1.77 -3.68 7.07
CA MET A 41 -1.04 -3.66 5.80
C MET A 41 -0.17 -2.41 5.67
N LEU A 42 0.88 -2.49 4.85
CA LEU A 42 1.73 -1.34 4.52
C LEU A 42 1.60 -0.99 3.03
N TRP A 43 1.21 0.25 2.75
CA TRP A 43 1.40 0.90 1.46
C TRP A 43 2.54 1.90 1.63
N TYR A 44 3.76 1.48 1.32
CA TYR A 44 4.89 2.39 1.47
C TYR A 44 5.09 3.24 0.22
N TRP A 45 5.67 4.42 0.39
CA TRP A 45 6.05 5.26 -0.75
C TRP A 45 7.56 5.49 -0.77
N ASN A 46 8.14 5.43 -1.97
CA ASN A 46 9.52 5.83 -2.20
C ASN A 46 9.66 6.35 -3.63
N VAL A 47 9.91 7.64 -3.77
CA VAL A 47 10.07 8.36 -5.05
C VAL A 47 11.16 9.40 -4.92
N TYR A 48 11.79 9.81 -6.03
CA TYR A 48 12.80 10.86 -6.01
C TYR A 48 12.21 12.29 -6.09
N GLY A 49 10.91 12.40 -6.33
CA GLY A 49 10.23 13.67 -6.63
C GLY A 49 8.96 13.44 -7.45
N GLY A 50 8.40 14.51 -8.02
CA GLY A 50 7.24 14.44 -8.91
C GLY A 50 7.61 14.34 -10.39
N GLY A 51 6.81 13.62 -11.16
CA GLY A 51 6.94 13.46 -12.60
C GLY A 51 7.89 12.33 -13.05
N PRO A 52 7.85 11.97 -14.36
CA PRO A 52 8.34 10.67 -14.83
C PRO A 52 9.84 10.43 -14.62
N SER A 53 10.63 11.50 -14.53
CA SER A 53 12.07 11.41 -14.28
C SER A 53 12.43 11.05 -12.84
N ASN A 54 11.45 11.08 -11.94
CA ASN A 54 11.63 10.92 -10.50
C ASN A 54 11.00 9.62 -9.96
N GLU A 55 10.63 8.71 -10.85
CA GLU A 55 10.15 7.38 -10.48
C GLU A 55 11.26 6.54 -9.84
N THR A 56 10.90 5.68 -8.90
CA THR A 56 11.75 4.56 -8.49
C THR A 56 11.34 3.28 -9.22
N PRO A 57 12.18 2.23 -9.24
CA PRO A 57 11.77 0.96 -9.84
C PRO A 57 10.45 0.43 -9.23
N ALA A 58 9.53 -0.02 -10.10
CA ALA A 58 8.25 -0.60 -9.74
C ALA A 58 8.41 -2.04 -9.18
N ASN A 59 9.17 -2.17 -8.10
CA ASN A 59 9.40 -3.40 -7.33
C ASN A 59 9.72 -3.06 -5.86
N PHE A 60 9.83 -4.09 -5.02
CA PHE A 60 10.06 -3.94 -3.58
C PHE A 60 11.54 -4.04 -3.16
N ASN A 61 12.49 -4.04 -4.10
CA ASN A 61 13.91 -4.29 -3.80
C ASN A 61 14.55 -3.21 -2.92
N ASP A 62 13.95 -2.02 -2.88
CA ASP A 62 14.39 -0.90 -2.06
C ASP A 62 13.72 -0.84 -0.67
N PHE A 63 12.78 -1.76 -0.39
CA PHE A 63 12.12 -1.81 0.90
C PHE A 63 13.10 -2.22 2.02
N ARG A 64 12.96 -1.56 3.17
CA ARG A 64 13.67 -1.89 4.41
C ARG A 64 12.64 -2.05 5.51
N ALA A 65 12.77 -3.07 6.35
CA ALA A 65 11.81 -3.31 7.43
C ALA A 65 11.78 -2.15 8.43
N PHE A 66 10.57 -1.76 8.85
CA PHE A 66 10.35 -0.74 9.87
C PHE A 66 8.99 -0.88 10.53
N GLY A 67 8.82 -0.32 11.74
CA GLY A 67 7.52 -0.24 12.39
C GLY A 67 6.81 -1.59 12.59
N GLY A 68 7.51 -2.72 12.59
CA GLY A 68 6.92 -4.06 12.64
C GLY A 68 6.63 -4.72 11.29
N TRP A 69 6.70 -3.97 10.18
CA TRP A 69 6.55 -4.53 8.83
C TRP A 69 7.86 -5.12 8.33
N SER A 70 7.84 -6.42 8.02
CA SER A 70 8.93 -7.13 7.33
C SER A 70 8.77 -7.14 5.82
N ALA A 71 7.56 -6.86 5.31
CA ALA A 71 7.28 -6.74 3.89
C ALA A 71 6.12 -5.76 3.65
N PRO A 72 6.13 -5.01 2.53
CA PRO A 72 5.04 -4.14 2.14
C PRO A 72 3.95 -4.92 1.39
N SER A 73 2.74 -4.38 1.37
CA SER A 73 1.64 -4.86 0.52
C SER A 73 1.60 -4.11 -0.82
N VAL A 74 1.88 -2.81 -0.79
CA VAL A 74 1.85 -1.90 -1.95
C VAL A 74 3.04 -0.95 -1.86
N LYS A 75 3.57 -0.53 -3.01
CA LYS A 75 4.54 0.56 -3.13
C LYS A 75 4.00 1.64 -4.06
N GLN A 76 4.01 2.90 -3.64
CA GLN A 76 3.95 4.04 -4.56
C GLN A 76 5.36 4.34 -5.08
N PHE A 77 5.55 4.15 -6.39
CA PHE A 77 6.85 4.32 -7.06
C PHE A 77 6.92 5.56 -7.97
N ALA A 78 5.78 6.21 -8.23
CA ALA A 78 5.69 7.46 -8.97
C ALA A 78 4.59 8.38 -8.40
N GLN A 79 4.76 9.69 -8.56
CA GLN A 79 3.76 10.67 -8.14
C GLN A 79 3.71 11.86 -9.10
N VAL A 80 2.55 12.51 -9.21
CA VAL A 80 2.36 13.68 -10.08
C VAL A 80 2.66 13.34 -11.54
N GLU A 81 2.20 12.18 -12.00
CA GLU A 81 2.36 11.69 -13.37
C GLU A 81 1.18 12.08 -14.24
N SER A 82 1.40 12.46 -15.49
CA SER A 82 0.32 12.68 -16.45
C SER A 82 0.09 11.41 -17.28
N VAL A 83 -1.03 10.74 -17.05
CA VAL A 83 -1.43 9.54 -17.80
C VAL A 83 -2.78 9.81 -18.43
N CYS A 84 -2.85 9.72 -19.76
CA CYS A 84 -4.07 9.99 -20.53
C CYS A 84 -4.73 11.35 -20.21
N GLY A 85 -3.94 12.37 -19.86
CA GLY A 85 -4.42 13.71 -19.53
C GLY A 85 -4.88 13.91 -18.08
N ILE A 86 -4.68 12.92 -17.20
CA ILE A 86 -5.03 12.99 -15.78
C ILE A 86 -3.75 12.88 -14.93
N THR A 87 -3.66 13.70 -13.88
CA THR A 87 -2.59 13.60 -12.89
C THR A 87 -2.85 12.44 -11.93
N VAL A 88 -1.93 11.49 -11.85
CA VAL A 88 -2.03 10.27 -11.04
C VAL A 88 -0.74 10.01 -10.26
N ASN A 89 -0.86 9.22 -9.20
CA ASN A 89 0.27 8.49 -8.63
C ASN A 89 0.24 7.06 -9.17
N ARG A 90 1.40 6.39 -9.19
CA ARG A 90 1.51 5.02 -9.70
C ARG A 90 2.04 4.09 -8.63
N ASP A 91 1.40 2.94 -8.53
CA ASP A 91 1.65 1.94 -7.51
C ASP A 91 1.95 0.58 -8.11
N VAL A 92 2.71 -0.23 -7.37
CA VAL A 92 2.94 -1.64 -7.65
C VAL A 92 2.56 -2.47 -6.43
N TYR A 93 1.93 -3.61 -6.70
CA TYR A 93 1.57 -4.61 -5.70
C TYR A 93 1.76 -6.01 -6.27
N ALA A 94 2.02 -6.99 -5.40
CA ALA A 94 2.10 -8.37 -5.82
C ALA A 94 0.70 -8.88 -6.16
N ALA A 95 0.44 -9.12 -7.45
CA ALA A 95 -0.78 -9.77 -7.92
C ALA A 95 -0.67 -11.29 -7.67
N SER A 96 -1.75 -11.93 -7.20
CA SER A 96 -1.80 -13.39 -7.12
C SER A 96 -1.74 -14.02 -8.53
N SER A 97 -1.34 -15.28 -8.63
CA SER A 97 -1.35 -16.02 -9.91
C SER A 97 -2.72 -16.03 -10.60
N ALA A 98 -3.82 -15.99 -9.83
CA ALA A 98 -5.17 -15.83 -10.35
C ALA A 98 -5.40 -14.45 -10.99
N MET A 99 -4.82 -13.39 -10.43
CA MET A 99 -4.88 -12.04 -11.02
C MET A 99 -3.99 -11.92 -12.26
N ASN A 100 -2.82 -12.59 -12.29
CA ASN A 100 -2.00 -12.67 -13.49
C ASN A 100 -2.73 -13.39 -14.64
N ALA A 101 -3.51 -14.44 -14.33
CA ALA A 101 -4.35 -15.13 -15.30
C ALA A 101 -5.50 -14.25 -15.83
N MET A 102 -6.08 -13.39 -14.98
CA MET A 102 -7.11 -12.40 -15.37
C MET A 102 -6.52 -11.26 -16.22
N ALA A 103 -5.31 -10.79 -15.90
CA ALA A 103 -4.61 -9.77 -16.70
C ALA A 103 -4.17 -10.31 -18.08
N ALA A 104 -3.79 -11.60 -18.16
CA ALA A 104 -3.46 -12.27 -19.41
C ALA A 104 -4.67 -12.47 -20.33
N THR A 105 -5.90 -12.47 -19.80
CA THR A 105 -7.15 -12.61 -20.57
C THR A 105 -7.73 -11.28 -21.06
N THR A 106 -7.25 -10.12 -20.56
CA THR A 106 -7.73 -8.79 -20.96
C THR A 106 -7.06 -8.18 -22.20
N ASN A 107 -6.28 -8.93 -22.97
CA ASN A 107 -5.74 -8.50 -24.28
C ASN A 107 -6.80 -8.49 -25.41
N SER A 108 -8.05 -8.15 -25.10
CA SER A 108 -9.07 -7.78 -26.08
C SER A 108 -10.27 -7.17 -25.37
N GLN A 109 -10.54 -5.90 -25.69
CA GLN A 109 -11.81 -5.17 -25.68
C GLN A 109 -11.64 -3.80 -25.04
N LYS A 110 -11.53 -2.81 -25.92
CA LYS A 110 -11.54 -1.38 -25.65
C LYS A 110 -12.97 -0.97 -25.25
N SER A 111 -13.20 -0.59 -23.99
CA SER A 111 -14.30 0.31 -23.62
C SER A 111 -14.03 0.95 -22.25
N GLU A 112 -14.62 2.13 -22.04
CA GLU A 112 -14.40 3.09 -20.95
C GLU A 112 -14.81 2.56 -19.56
N GLN A 113 -14.12 1.55 -19.06
CA GLN A 113 -14.26 1.12 -17.68
C GLN A 113 -12.89 1.17 -17.02
N PHE A 114 -12.71 2.13 -16.10
CA PHE A 114 -11.64 2.05 -15.12
C PHE A 114 -11.88 0.80 -14.28
N THR A 115 -11.25 -0.30 -14.65
CA THR A 115 -11.19 -1.48 -13.79
C THR A 115 -10.28 -1.13 -12.62
N VAL A 116 -10.90 -0.72 -11.51
CA VAL A 116 -10.21 -0.65 -10.22
C VAL A 116 -9.88 -2.09 -9.82
N GLY A 117 -8.65 -2.51 -10.10
CA GLY A 117 -8.16 -3.80 -9.65
C GLY A 117 -8.21 -3.86 -8.13
N GLY A 118 -8.90 -4.84 -7.57
CA GLY A 118 -8.77 -5.15 -6.15
C GLY A 118 -7.34 -5.63 -5.89
N LEU A 119 -6.73 -5.21 -4.79
CA LEU A 119 -5.53 -5.90 -4.29
C LEU A 119 -5.95 -7.36 -4.09
N GLY A 120 -5.53 -8.24 -5.00
CA GLY A 120 -5.84 -9.67 -5.01
C GLY A 120 -5.11 -10.38 -3.88
N LEU A 121 -5.37 -9.93 -2.66
CA LEU A 121 -4.84 -10.42 -1.41
C LEU A 121 -5.49 -11.77 -1.14
N GLY A 122 -5.15 -12.79 -1.93
CA GLY A 122 -5.33 -14.20 -1.57
C GLY A 122 -4.59 -14.58 -0.28
N ARG A 123 -3.90 -13.61 0.34
CA ARG A 123 -3.21 -13.65 1.64
C ARG A 123 -3.68 -12.58 2.64
N ALA A 124 -4.77 -11.83 2.37
CA ALA A 124 -5.44 -11.04 3.43
C ALA A 124 -6.08 -11.94 4.49
N ALA A 125 -6.26 -13.23 4.17
CA ALA A 125 -6.34 -14.26 5.17
C ALA A 125 -4.97 -14.37 5.89
N LEU A 126 -4.88 -13.76 7.07
CA LEU A 126 -4.09 -14.19 8.26
C LEU A 126 -3.59 -13.02 9.16
N PHE A 127 -4.18 -11.83 9.12
CA PHE A 127 -4.07 -10.95 10.29
C PHE A 127 -4.97 -11.48 11.39
N THR A 128 -4.46 -12.41 12.20
CA THR A 128 -5.16 -12.91 13.38
C THR A 128 -4.97 -11.90 14.51
N GLY A 129 -5.95 -11.02 14.71
CA GLY A 129 -5.97 -10.05 15.80
C GLY A 129 -6.34 -8.64 15.35
N LYS A 130 -6.45 -7.74 16.32
CA LYS A 130 -6.78 -6.33 16.06
C LYS A 130 -5.51 -5.57 15.62
N PRO A 131 -5.61 -4.62 14.68
CA PRO A 131 -4.54 -3.69 14.38
C PRO A 131 -4.26 -2.79 15.59
N GLU A 132 -3.00 -2.70 16.00
CA GLU A 132 -2.58 -1.94 17.18
C GLU A 132 -1.12 -1.50 17.06
N ILE A 133 -0.84 -0.25 17.44
CA ILE A 133 0.49 0.33 17.59
C ILE A 133 0.93 0.23 19.06
N LYS A 134 2.12 -0.31 19.28
CA LYS A 134 2.79 -0.50 20.57
C LYS A 134 4.10 0.30 20.61
N VAL A 135 4.34 0.96 21.75
CA VAL A 135 5.56 1.74 22.04
C VAL A 135 6.61 0.82 22.64
#